data_AF-A0AAD7G763-F1
#
_entry.id   AF-A0AAD7G763-F1
#
_cell.length_a   1.000
_cell.length_b   1.000
_cell.length_c   1.000
_cell.angle_alpha   90.00
_cell.angle_beta   90.00
_cell.angle_gamma   90.00
#
_symmetry.space_group_name_H-M   'P 1'
#
loop_
_entity.id
_entity.type
_entity.pdbx_description
1 polymer ?
#
loop_
_entity_poly.entity_id
_entity_poly.type
_entity_poly.pdbx_seq_one_letter_code
_entity_poly.pdbx_strand_id
1 'polypeptide(L)'
;MGQLDANTLILLFTGYYFVERGLRLLLKSCNGVFYHSLWASRKDMVFFGISMGLLISLASTPSCVRGAWSAWNALSPGIEEPRWFLDDDAKICVTARAVLWVSELNRLDLYPLYVIHHAGSLVSLLSFLYFQWPVLLFTCIFGTLGSEVPGDLLWMLSSYIDSLEYPPRGLVEFKRRLNMFNVVQYALIRGCGIITVAWILACSPAGLRTRSVLMQVHAYTLLSLYAAFCIAYVVRQYCSIRARSLSRPASPSHIPMELDGPSSRSAHMRLPTRPAIIIVPYGAWMGVGFAALVFTSLTITPASGEESILLSHALCITMSSAILFARLFSLVMEDGMARLIAQPLRTIFRPGFWLHGGLFGATVGGLIAWIAGYVPDFPLFAASLAVGLPLYETFSRIGCHTYGCCYGCPVESIQGVPSASRSRLLWRMFPYAAATYDHPTDYAVTRAEPKLMRQPLIPIQLISATMFFLLFACISLPMAAYKSPELAGAVTLGCHAAIRLATETCRADYRGSSGWISTTGRMAIVQASIAIAAILYILSADALHTVAFADWSDVLDDGRLYASATAVAVGTVVYGIHVEEIGTWIPEGEIVPEKATKLDAK
;
A
#
# COMPACT_ATOMS: atom_id res chain seq x y z
N MET A 1 -20.40 24.09 -24.82
CA MET A 1 -19.08 23.41 -24.90
C MET A 1 -19.25 22.01 -24.33
N GLY A 2 -18.72 20.97 -25.00
CA GLY A 2 -19.00 19.55 -24.72
C GLY A 2 -18.50 19.04 -23.36
N GLN A 3 -19.04 19.57 -22.27
CA GLN A 3 -18.86 19.09 -20.92
C GLN A 3 -19.81 17.92 -20.66
N LEU A 4 -19.37 16.92 -19.90
CA LEU A 4 -20.28 15.96 -19.29
C LEU A 4 -21.26 16.74 -18.41
N ASP A 5 -22.54 16.74 -18.78
CA ASP A 5 -23.58 17.38 -18.00
C ASP A 5 -23.76 16.64 -16.67
N ALA A 6 -23.63 17.39 -15.56
CA ALA A 6 -23.76 16.84 -14.22
C ALA A 6 -25.13 16.18 -14.00
N ASN A 7 -26.20 16.71 -14.62
CA ASN A 7 -27.54 16.12 -14.52
C ASN A 7 -27.58 14.75 -15.20
N THR A 8 -26.96 14.62 -16.37
CA THR A 8 -26.82 13.34 -17.09
C THR A 8 -26.05 12.32 -16.25
N LEU A 9 -24.95 12.71 -15.59
CA LEU A 9 -24.21 11.81 -14.68
C LEU A 9 -25.07 11.37 -13.49
N ILE A 10 -25.79 12.28 -12.85
CA ILE A 10 -26.68 11.97 -11.72
C ILE A 10 -27.78 10.99 -12.15
N LEU A 11 -28.38 11.20 -13.32
CA LEU A 11 -29.38 10.29 -13.88
C LEU A 11 -28.81 8.89 -14.13
N LEU A 12 -27.59 8.79 -14.67
CA LEU A 12 -26.93 7.51 -14.91
C LEU A 12 -26.55 6.78 -13.62
N PHE A 13 -26.07 7.48 -12.58
CA PHE A 13 -25.84 6.90 -11.26
C PHE A 13 -27.14 6.41 -10.62
N THR A 14 -28.20 7.19 -10.77
CA THR A 14 -29.54 6.81 -10.29
C THR A 14 -30.05 5.57 -11.03
N GLY A 15 -29.90 5.54 -12.36
CA GLY A 15 -30.24 4.39 -13.20
C GLY A 15 -29.46 3.14 -12.82
N TYR A 16 -28.14 3.25 -12.62
CA TYR A 16 -27.30 2.17 -12.11
C TYR A 16 -27.89 1.56 -10.84
N TYR A 17 -28.27 2.40 -9.88
CA TYR A 17 -28.82 1.97 -8.59
C TYR A 17 -30.14 1.20 -8.74
N PHE A 18 -31.04 1.69 -9.60
CA PHE A 18 -32.31 1.01 -9.86
C PHE A 18 -32.11 -0.33 -10.56
N VAL A 19 -31.23 -0.42 -11.55
CA VAL A 19 -30.91 -1.67 -12.24
C VAL A 19 -30.28 -2.67 -11.27
N GLU A 20 -29.34 -2.24 -10.43
CA GLU A 20 -28.73 -3.11 -9.41
C GLU A 20 -29.79 -3.68 -8.46
N ARG A 21 -30.69 -2.83 -7.94
CA ARG A 21 -31.79 -3.29 -7.07
C ARG A 21 -32.75 -4.22 -7.80
N GLY A 22 -33.05 -3.93 -9.06
CA GLY A 22 -33.87 -4.79 -9.93
C GLY A 22 -33.25 -6.18 -10.10
N LEU A 23 -31.95 -6.25 -10.40
CA LEU A 23 -31.21 -7.52 -10.51
C LEU A 23 -31.22 -8.31 -9.20
N ARG A 24 -31.08 -7.62 -8.05
CA ARG A 24 -31.18 -8.25 -6.72
C ARG A 24 -32.55 -8.88 -6.48
N LEU A 25 -33.62 -8.13 -6.77
CA LEU A 25 -35.00 -8.62 -6.61
C LEU A 25 -35.30 -9.78 -7.57
N LEU A 26 -34.83 -9.68 -8.81
CA LEU A 26 -34.96 -10.74 -9.82
C LEU A 26 -34.25 -12.01 -9.38
N LEU A 27 -32.98 -11.93 -8.96
CA LEU A 27 -32.23 -13.11 -8.52
C LEU A 27 -32.86 -13.75 -7.28
N LYS A 28 -33.31 -12.93 -6.32
CA LYS A 28 -34.02 -13.41 -5.13
C LYS A 28 -35.31 -14.16 -5.51
N SER A 29 -36.00 -13.73 -6.55
CA SER A 29 -37.24 -14.35 -7.04
C SER A 29 -36.99 -15.61 -7.86
N CYS A 30 -35.98 -15.61 -8.74
CA CYS A 30 -35.67 -16.73 -9.62
C CYS A 30 -34.89 -17.85 -8.94
N ASN A 31 -33.98 -17.52 -8.02
CA ASN A 31 -33.13 -18.48 -7.32
C ASN A 31 -32.78 -17.98 -5.91
N GLY A 32 -33.77 -18.05 -5.01
CA GLY A 32 -33.62 -17.63 -3.62
C GLY A 32 -32.51 -18.39 -2.88
N VAL A 33 -32.28 -19.66 -3.20
CA VAL A 33 -31.23 -20.49 -2.58
C VAL A 33 -29.84 -19.94 -2.91
N PHE A 34 -29.56 -19.65 -4.17
CA PHE A 34 -28.30 -19.04 -4.58
C PHE A 34 -28.13 -17.63 -4.00
N TYR A 35 -29.20 -16.82 -4.00
CA TYR A 35 -29.17 -15.50 -3.38
C TYR A 35 -28.84 -15.57 -1.88
N HIS A 36 -29.43 -16.51 -1.14
CA HIS A 36 -29.12 -16.73 0.27
C HIS A 36 -27.68 -17.19 0.48
N SER A 37 -27.14 -18.04 -0.40
CA SER A 37 -25.73 -18.43 -0.36
C SER A 37 -24.79 -17.24 -0.59
N LEU A 38 -25.08 -16.38 -1.57
CA LEU A 38 -24.34 -15.15 -1.82
C LEU A 38 -24.38 -14.21 -0.61
N TRP A 39 -25.55 -14.03 -0.02
CA TRP A 39 -25.73 -13.18 1.17
C TRP A 39 -25.00 -13.74 2.40
N ALA A 40 -25.14 -15.04 2.67
CA ALA A 40 -24.47 -15.71 3.79
C ALA A 40 -22.93 -15.67 3.67
N SER A 41 -22.41 -15.77 2.44
CA SER A 41 -20.98 -15.67 2.15
C SER A 41 -20.48 -14.22 1.98
N ARG A 42 -21.35 -13.21 2.16
CA ARG A 42 -21.09 -11.79 1.90
C ARG A 42 -20.56 -11.50 0.47
N LYS A 43 -20.85 -12.39 -0.48
CA LYS A 43 -20.48 -12.24 -1.90
C LYS A 43 -21.53 -11.48 -2.70
N ASP A 44 -22.69 -11.16 -2.12
CA ASP A 44 -23.81 -10.53 -2.82
C ASP A 44 -23.43 -9.16 -3.40
N MET A 45 -22.83 -8.26 -2.61
CA MET A 45 -22.43 -6.93 -3.08
C MET A 45 -21.48 -7.00 -4.28
N VAL A 46 -20.54 -7.93 -4.21
CA VAL A 46 -19.53 -8.15 -5.24
C VAL A 46 -20.17 -8.69 -6.50
N PHE A 47 -21.04 -9.70 -6.35
CA PHE A 47 -21.70 -10.36 -7.45
C PHE A 47 -22.51 -9.37 -8.29
N PHE A 48 -23.30 -8.50 -7.65
CA PHE A 48 -24.08 -7.50 -8.36
C PHE A 48 -23.21 -6.36 -8.92
N GLY A 49 -22.07 -6.05 -8.30
CA GLY A 49 -21.11 -5.07 -8.83
C GLY A 49 -20.50 -5.55 -10.13
N ILE A 50 -19.91 -6.75 -10.11
CA ILE A 50 -19.34 -7.40 -11.30
C ILE A 50 -20.40 -7.63 -12.38
N SER A 51 -21.64 -7.95 -12.01
CA SER A 51 -22.75 -8.06 -12.96
C SER A 51 -23.04 -6.74 -13.67
N MET A 52 -23.05 -5.63 -12.91
CA MET A 52 -23.24 -4.30 -13.50
C MET A 52 -22.03 -3.90 -14.34
N GLY A 53 -20.81 -4.20 -13.90
CA GLY A 53 -19.60 -3.94 -14.66
C GLY A 53 -19.56 -4.66 -16.00
N LEU A 54 -19.96 -5.93 -16.00
CA LEU A 54 -20.18 -6.73 -17.20
C LEU A 54 -21.17 -6.06 -18.16
N LEU A 55 -22.35 -5.64 -17.66
CA LEU A 55 -23.39 -5.01 -18.49
C LEU A 55 -22.93 -3.68 -19.08
N ILE A 56 -22.31 -2.82 -18.28
CA ILE A 56 -21.79 -1.52 -18.71
C ILE A 56 -20.68 -1.71 -19.73
N SER A 57 -19.74 -2.64 -19.48
CA SER A 57 -18.65 -2.95 -20.41
C SER A 57 -19.18 -3.49 -21.73
N LEU A 58 -20.17 -4.38 -21.72
CA LEU A 58 -20.81 -4.89 -22.94
C LEU A 58 -21.48 -3.78 -23.75
N ALA A 59 -22.22 -2.88 -23.09
CA ALA A 59 -22.95 -1.81 -23.75
C ALA A 59 -22.05 -0.67 -24.27
N SER A 60 -21.02 -0.30 -23.51
CA SER A 60 -20.22 0.91 -23.78
C SER A 60 -18.93 0.68 -24.57
N THR A 61 -18.37 -0.54 -24.55
CA THR A 61 -17.11 -0.83 -25.27
C THR A 61 -17.21 -0.57 -26.78
N PRO A 62 -18.31 -0.89 -27.49
CA PRO A 62 -18.45 -0.54 -28.90
C PRO A 62 -18.34 0.98 -29.17
N SER A 63 -18.90 1.82 -28.29
CA SER A 63 -18.74 3.28 -28.37
C SER A 63 -17.30 3.71 -28.12
N CYS A 64 -16.57 3.07 -27.21
CA CYS A 64 -15.14 3.33 -27.02
C CYS A 64 -14.33 3.06 -28.29
N VAL A 65 -14.62 1.97 -29.00
CA VAL A 65 -13.92 1.61 -30.24
C VAL A 65 -14.27 2.58 -31.37
N ARG A 66 -15.55 2.94 -31.53
CA ARG A 66 -15.96 3.94 -32.55
C ARG A 66 -15.41 5.33 -32.26
N GLY A 67 -15.39 5.77 -31.01
CA GLY A 67 -14.76 7.03 -30.61
C GLY A 67 -13.26 7.04 -30.88
N ALA A 68 -12.56 5.92 -30.65
CA ALA A 68 -11.15 5.79 -31.02
C ALA A 68 -10.95 5.86 -32.55
N TRP A 69 -11.81 5.22 -33.32
CA TRP A 69 -11.77 5.25 -34.79
C TRP A 69 -12.02 6.65 -35.35
N SER A 70 -13.01 7.35 -34.81
CA SER A 70 -13.32 8.74 -35.15
C SER A 70 -12.15 9.67 -34.84
N ALA A 71 -11.59 9.57 -33.63
CA ALA A 71 -10.42 10.34 -33.22
C ALA A 71 -9.17 10.03 -34.08
N TRP A 72 -9.01 8.79 -34.52
CA TRP A 72 -7.95 8.39 -35.44
C TRP A 72 -8.10 9.07 -36.81
N ASN A 73 -9.29 9.05 -37.40
CA ASN A 73 -9.53 9.67 -38.71
C ASN A 73 -9.38 11.19 -38.68
N ALA A 74 -9.68 11.82 -37.54
CA ALA A 74 -9.49 13.25 -37.32
C ALA A 74 -8.02 13.69 -37.27
N LEU A 75 -7.06 12.77 -37.11
CA LEU A 75 -5.62 13.04 -37.10
C LEU A 75 -4.98 13.10 -38.51
N SER A 76 -5.79 13.16 -39.57
CA SER A 76 -5.30 13.20 -40.95
C SER A 76 -4.45 14.46 -41.25
N PRO A 77 -3.40 14.37 -42.10
CA PRO A 77 -2.44 15.46 -42.30
C PRO A 77 -3.10 16.69 -42.92
N GLY A 78 -2.92 17.87 -42.29
CA GLY A 78 -3.32 19.17 -42.86
C GLY A 78 -4.44 19.93 -42.15
N ILE A 79 -4.95 19.42 -41.03
CA ILE A 79 -5.94 20.13 -40.19
C ILE A 79 -5.24 20.58 -38.91
N GLU A 80 -5.28 21.89 -38.60
CA GLU A 80 -4.87 22.42 -37.30
C GLU A 80 -5.54 21.62 -36.18
N GLU A 81 -4.78 21.24 -35.16
CA GLU A 81 -5.27 20.38 -34.07
C GLU A 81 -6.67 20.82 -33.60
N PRO A 82 -7.68 19.93 -33.60
CA PRO A 82 -8.94 20.30 -33.02
C PRO A 82 -8.74 20.53 -31.52
N ARG A 83 -9.35 21.60 -31.00
CA ARG A 83 -9.58 21.76 -29.55
C ARG A 83 -10.12 20.44 -28.99
N TRP A 84 -9.69 20.05 -27.79
CA TRP A 84 -10.19 18.88 -27.07
C TRP A 84 -11.73 18.75 -27.21
N PHE A 85 -12.19 17.79 -28.01
CA PHE A 85 -13.59 17.58 -28.35
C PHE A 85 -13.94 16.10 -28.29
N LEU A 86 -14.90 15.77 -27.44
CA LEU A 86 -15.48 14.43 -27.38
C LEU A 86 -16.66 14.38 -28.35
N ASP A 87 -16.59 13.51 -29.35
CA ASP A 87 -17.77 13.13 -30.11
C ASP A 87 -18.73 12.30 -29.24
N ASP A 88 -19.93 12.00 -29.75
CA ASP A 88 -20.95 11.34 -28.94
C ASP A 88 -20.56 9.93 -28.48
N ASP A 89 -19.80 9.20 -29.32
CA ASP A 89 -19.28 7.88 -28.95
C ASP A 89 -18.20 7.96 -27.85
N ALA A 90 -17.28 8.93 -27.94
CA ALA A 90 -16.27 9.18 -26.91
C ALA A 90 -16.91 9.66 -25.59
N LYS A 91 -17.96 10.49 -25.67
CA LYS A 91 -18.74 10.88 -24.49
C LYS A 91 -19.36 9.67 -23.81
N ILE A 92 -20.04 8.80 -24.56
CA ILE A 92 -20.65 7.58 -24.02
C ILE A 92 -19.58 6.70 -23.35
N CYS A 93 -18.44 6.49 -24.03
CA CYS A 93 -17.33 5.72 -23.50
C CYS A 93 -16.83 6.26 -22.15
N VAL A 94 -16.46 7.54 -22.11
CA VAL A 94 -15.91 8.20 -20.91
C VAL A 94 -16.94 8.20 -19.76
N THR A 95 -18.19 8.52 -20.07
CA THR A 95 -19.28 8.56 -19.09
C THR A 95 -19.52 7.19 -18.47
N ALA A 96 -19.57 6.14 -19.30
CA ALA A 96 -19.78 4.78 -18.83
C ALA A 96 -18.64 4.30 -17.92
N ARG A 97 -17.38 4.63 -18.23
CA ARG A 97 -16.23 4.29 -17.39
C ARG A 97 -16.21 5.08 -16.07
N ALA A 98 -16.60 6.36 -16.11
CA ALA A 98 -16.77 7.14 -14.89
C ALA A 98 -17.83 6.51 -13.97
N VAL A 99 -19.00 6.18 -14.51
CA VAL A 99 -20.10 5.56 -13.74
C VAL A 99 -19.66 4.20 -13.19
N LEU A 100 -19.02 3.36 -14.01
CA LEU A 100 -18.50 2.05 -13.61
C LEU A 100 -17.57 2.16 -12.41
N TRP A 101 -16.48 2.91 -12.55
CA TRP A 101 -15.43 2.94 -11.53
C TRP A 101 -15.87 3.66 -10.27
N VAL A 102 -16.66 4.73 -10.37
CA VAL A 102 -17.20 5.45 -9.19
C VAL A 102 -18.22 4.59 -8.44
N SER A 103 -19.11 3.88 -9.15
CA SER A 103 -20.15 3.04 -8.51
C SER A 103 -19.60 1.76 -7.87
N GLU A 104 -18.33 1.42 -8.14
CA GLU A 104 -17.62 0.30 -7.55
C GLU A 104 -16.63 0.71 -6.44
N LEU A 105 -16.45 2.03 -6.17
CA LEU A 105 -15.61 2.53 -5.07
C LEU A 105 -16.11 2.12 -3.68
N ASN A 106 -17.39 1.84 -3.51
CA ASN A 106 -17.93 1.33 -2.25
C ASN A 106 -17.67 -0.18 -2.05
N ARG A 107 -17.01 -0.86 -3.00
CA ARG A 107 -16.75 -2.32 -3.02
C ARG A 107 -15.24 -2.63 -2.92
N LEU A 108 -14.46 -1.70 -2.38
CA LEU A 108 -12.99 -1.78 -2.26
C LEU A 108 -12.49 -2.80 -1.22
N ASP A 109 -13.36 -3.60 -0.61
CA ASP A 109 -13.04 -4.63 0.38
C ASP A 109 -12.68 -6.00 -0.21
N LEU A 110 -12.79 -6.15 -1.53
CA LEU A 110 -12.62 -7.42 -2.25
C LEU A 110 -11.20 -7.99 -2.24
N TYR A 111 -10.24 -7.27 -2.81
CA TYR A 111 -8.82 -7.64 -2.80
C TYR A 111 -7.96 -6.42 -3.19
N PRO A 112 -6.72 -6.28 -2.66
CA PRO A 112 -5.91 -5.07 -2.87
C PRO A 112 -5.65 -4.69 -4.34
N LEU A 113 -5.54 -5.70 -5.21
CA LEU A 113 -5.34 -5.46 -6.65
C LEU A 113 -6.58 -4.87 -7.33
N TYR A 114 -7.79 -5.15 -6.82
CA TYR A 114 -9.04 -4.54 -7.28
C TYR A 114 -9.09 -3.05 -6.89
N VAL A 115 -8.70 -2.73 -5.66
CA VAL A 115 -8.59 -1.33 -5.19
C VAL A 115 -7.63 -0.54 -6.05
N ILE A 116 -6.43 -1.08 -6.27
CA ILE A 116 -5.41 -0.45 -7.12
C ILE A 116 -5.93 -0.28 -8.55
N HIS A 117 -6.64 -1.27 -9.09
CA HIS A 117 -7.24 -1.20 -10.43
C HIS A 117 -8.27 -0.06 -10.55
N HIS A 118 -9.26 0.00 -9.65
CA HIS A 118 -10.34 0.98 -9.72
C HIS A 118 -9.87 2.39 -9.35
N ALA A 119 -9.11 2.54 -8.27
CA ALA A 119 -8.56 3.84 -7.87
C ALA A 119 -7.56 4.36 -8.92
N GLY A 120 -6.69 3.48 -9.44
CA GLY A 120 -5.76 3.84 -10.50
C GLY A 120 -6.47 4.24 -11.80
N SER A 121 -7.56 3.56 -12.16
CA SER A 121 -8.37 3.90 -13.34
C SER A 121 -9.09 5.24 -13.18
N LEU A 122 -9.58 5.55 -11.98
CA LEU A 122 -10.20 6.85 -11.69
C LEU A 122 -9.17 7.99 -11.71
N VAL A 123 -8.00 7.80 -11.11
CA VAL A 123 -6.89 8.77 -11.17
C VAL A 123 -6.46 9.01 -12.62
N SER A 124 -6.34 7.93 -13.40
CA SER A 124 -6.04 8.01 -14.83
C SER A 124 -7.10 8.82 -15.58
N LEU A 125 -8.38 8.52 -15.38
CA LEU A 125 -9.49 9.26 -15.98
C LEU A 125 -9.49 10.75 -15.61
N LEU A 126 -9.34 11.07 -14.33
CA LEU A 126 -9.29 12.45 -13.84
C LEU A 126 -8.10 13.20 -14.42
N SER A 127 -6.94 12.55 -14.52
CA SER A 127 -5.76 13.13 -15.14
C SER A 127 -5.98 13.40 -16.64
N PHE A 128 -6.67 12.49 -17.35
CA PHE A 128 -6.99 12.68 -18.77
C PHE A 128 -7.91 13.88 -19.00
N LEU A 129 -8.91 14.03 -18.14
CA LEU A 129 -9.84 15.17 -18.18
C LEU A 129 -9.15 16.49 -17.80
N TYR A 130 -8.35 16.49 -16.74
CA TYR A 130 -7.66 17.68 -16.24
C TYR A 130 -6.61 18.21 -17.22
N PHE A 131 -5.76 17.31 -17.74
CA PHE A 131 -4.70 17.67 -18.68
C PHE A 131 -5.17 17.71 -20.15
N GLN A 132 -6.46 17.43 -20.40
CA GLN A 132 -7.07 17.42 -21.74
C GLN A 132 -6.26 16.61 -22.76
N TRP A 133 -5.94 15.37 -22.38
CA TRP A 133 -5.17 14.47 -23.24
C TRP A 133 -5.92 14.18 -24.55
N PRO A 134 -5.18 13.92 -25.66
CA PRO A 134 -5.78 13.50 -26.93
C PRO A 134 -6.77 12.35 -26.74
N VAL A 135 -7.97 12.54 -27.30
CA VAL A 135 -9.10 11.60 -27.15
C VAL A 135 -8.71 10.18 -27.55
N LEU A 136 -7.99 10.06 -28.66
CA LEU A 136 -7.51 8.80 -29.20
C LEU A 136 -6.82 7.92 -28.15
N LEU A 137 -5.93 8.50 -27.33
CA LEU A 137 -5.09 7.73 -26.40
C LEU A 137 -5.92 6.96 -25.38
N PHE A 138 -6.86 7.62 -24.71
CA PHE A 138 -7.66 6.95 -23.69
C PHE A 138 -8.80 6.13 -24.30
N THR A 139 -9.40 6.53 -25.43
CA THR A 139 -10.43 5.70 -26.10
C THR A 139 -9.86 4.39 -26.62
N CYS A 140 -8.60 4.37 -27.07
CA CYS A 140 -7.91 3.13 -27.43
C CYS A 140 -7.74 2.20 -26.22
N ILE A 141 -7.30 2.72 -25.07
CA ILE A 141 -7.20 1.95 -23.83
C ILE A 141 -8.58 1.45 -23.42
N PHE A 142 -9.59 2.32 -23.42
CA PHE A 142 -10.94 1.97 -22.97
C PHE A 142 -11.66 1.00 -23.90
N GLY A 143 -11.34 1.01 -25.20
CA GLY A 143 -11.81 0.01 -26.15
C GLY A 143 -11.31 -1.40 -25.82
N THR A 144 -10.14 -1.53 -25.18
CA THR A 144 -9.62 -2.84 -24.74
C THR A 144 -10.29 -3.39 -23.48
N LEU A 145 -11.08 -2.59 -22.75
CA LEU A 145 -11.79 -3.06 -21.55
C LEU A 145 -12.86 -4.11 -21.84
N GLY A 146 -13.26 -4.31 -23.09
CA GLY A 146 -14.07 -5.48 -23.48
C GLY A 146 -13.44 -6.81 -23.04
N SER A 147 -12.11 -6.84 -22.83
CA SER A 147 -11.43 -7.99 -22.29
C SER A 147 -11.77 -8.33 -20.83
N GLU A 148 -12.51 -7.48 -20.10
CA GLU A 148 -12.97 -7.77 -18.73
C GLU A 148 -14.17 -8.71 -18.72
N VAL A 149 -14.98 -8.71 -19.78
CA VAL A 149 -16.22 -9.49 -19.89
C VAL A 149 -16.02 -10.98 -19.57
N PRO A 150 -15.02 -11.70 -20.14
CA PRO A 150 -14.81 -13.11 -19.78
C PRO A 150 -14.32 -13.30 -18.35
N GLY A 151 -13.61 -12.32 -17.78
CA GLY A 151 -13.15 -12.32 -16.40
C GLY A 151 -14.30 -12.16 -15.41
N ASP A 152 -15.21 -11.23 -15.68
CA ASP A 152 -16.42 -11.00 -14.90
C ASP A 152 -17.33 -12.23 -14.91
N LEU A 153 -17.55 -12.82 -16.09
CA LEU A 153 -18.28 -14.08 -16.24
C LEU A 153 -17.62 -15.23 -15.47
N LEU A 154 -16.29 -15.34 -15.51
CA LEU A 154 -15.54 -16.35 -14.78
C LEU A 154 -15.70 -16.19 -13.26
N TRP A 155 -15.70 -14.95 -12.76
CA TRP A 155 -15.90 -14.67 -11.35
C TRP A 155 -17.34 -15.02 -10.93
N MET A 156 -18.34 -14.58 -11.68
CA MET A 156 -19.75 -14.89 -11.42
C MET A 156 -20.00 -16.41 -11.42
N LEU A 157 -19.45 -17.12 -12.40
CA LEU A 157 -19.51 -18.57 -12.49
C LEU A 157 -18.82 -19.25 -11.30
N SER A 158 -17.72 -18.68 -10.81
CA SER A 158 -17.02 -19.18 -9.63
C SER A 158 -17.88 -19.05 -8.38
N SER A 159 -18.52 -17.90 -8.18
CA SER A 159 -19.43 -17.70 -7.05
C SER A 159 -20.64 -18.62 -7.09
N TYR A 160 -21.16 -18.92 -8.29
CA TYR A 160 -22.21 -19.92 -8.45
C TYR A 160 -21.71 -21.34 -8.12
N ILE A 161 -20.57 -21.77 -8.65
CA ILE A 161 -19.98 -23.08 -8.34
C ILE A 161 -19.72 -23.24 -6.84
N ASP A 162 -19.19 -22.21 -6.18
CA ASP A 162 -18.91 -22.22 -4.75
C ASP A 162 -20.19 -22.36 -3.89
N SER A 163 -21.36 -22.03 -4.45
CA SER A 163 -22.66 -22.19 -3.77
C SER A 163 -23.22 -23.61 -3.85
N LEU A 164 -22.67 -24.45 -4.74
CA LEU A 164 -23.12 -25.83 -4.94
C LEU A 164 -22.33 -26.77 -4.03
N GLU A 165 -23.04 -27.62 -3.28
CA GLU A 165 -22.42 -28.66 -2.46
C GLU A 165 -21.70 -29.72 -3.33
N TYR A 166 -22.29 -30.05 -4.48
CA TYR A 166 -21.74 -30.99 -5.46
C TYR A 166 -21.75 -30.39 -6.87
N PRO A 167 -20.69 -29.66 -7.28
CA PRO A 167 -20.66 -29.00 -8.57
C PRO A 167 -20.56 -30.01 -9.72
N PRO A 168 -21.39 -29.89 -10.78
CA PRO A 168 -21.33 -30.78 -11.94
C PRO A 168 -19.96 -30.74 -12.62
N ARG A 169 -19.40 -31.90 -12.97
CA ARG A 169 -18.07 -31.99 -13.63
C ARG A 169 -17.99 -31.14 -14.91
N GLY A 170 -19.05 -31.11 -15.71
CA GLY A 170 -19.12 -30.29 -16.93
C GLY A 170 -19.01 -28.78 -16.66
N LEU A 171 -19.55 -28.31 -15.53
CA LEU A 171 -19.51 -26.90 -15.14
C LEU A 171 -18.11 -26.49 -14.66
N VAL A 172 -17.44 -27.37 -13.92
CA VAL A 172 -16.03 -27.17 -13.49
C VAL A 172 -15.09 -27.16 -14.71
N GLU A 173 -15.32 -28.05 -15.67
CA GLU A 173 -14.56 -28.08 -16.92
C GLU A 173 -14.78 -26.82 -17.77
N PHE A 174 -16.02 -26.36 -17.88
CA PHE A 174 -16.35 -25.11 -18.55
C PHE A 174 -15.65 -23.91 -17.90
N LYS A 175 -15.68 -23.80 -16.57
CA LYS A 175 -14.93 -22.77 -15.81
C LYS A 175 -13.44 -22.81 -16.13
N ARG A 176 -12.83 -23.99 -16.24
CA ARG A 176 -11.42 -24.15 -16.59
C ARG A 176 -11.11 -23.62 -17.99
N ARG A 177 -11.93 -23.97 -18.97
CA ARG A 177 -11.80 -23.48 -20.36
C ARG A 177 -11.99 -21.97 -20.44
N LEU A 178 -12.99 -21.44 -19.74
CA LEU A 178 -13.25 -20.00 -19.68
C LEU A 178 -12.08 -19.25 -19.04
N ASN A 179 -11.44 -19.80 -18.00
CA ASN A 179 -10.25 -19.20 -17.40
C ASN A 179 -9.07 -19.14 -18.38
N MET A 180 -8.79 -20.23 -19.10
CA MET A 180 -7.75 -20.25 -20.14
C MET A 180 -8.05 -19.25 -21.25
N PHE A 181 -9.29 -19.23 -21.74
CA PHE A 181 -9.73 -18.24 -22.72
C PHE A 181 -9.53 -16.82 -22.21
N ASN A 182 -9.94 -16.53 -20.97
CA ASN A 182 -9.80 -15.23 -20.33
C ASN A 182 -8.34 -14.75 -20.30
N VAL A 183 -7.39 -15.61 -19.90
CA VAL A 183 -5.96 -15.24 -19.87
C VAL A 183 -5.44 -14.89 -21.26
N VAL A 184 -5.76 -15.72 -22.26
CA VAL A 184 -5.27 -15.51 -23.63
C VAL A 184 -5.89 -14.27 -24.27
N GLN A 185 -7.22 -14.14 -24.23
CA GLN A 185 -7.90 -12.98 -24.81
C GLN A 185 -7.49 -11.67 -24.11
N TYR A 186 -7.32 -11.70 -22.78
CA TYR A 186 -6.91 -10.52 -22.01
C TYR A 186 -5.51 -10.07 -22.44
N ALA A 187 -4.56 -11.02 -22.54
CA ALA A 187 -3.20 -10.71 -22.98
C ALA A 187 -3.16 -10.14 -24.41
N LEU A 188 -3.93 -10.70 -25.34
CA LEU A 188 -3.97 -10.25 -26.73
C LEU A 188 -4.61 -8.86 -26.85
N ILE A 189 -5.84 -8.68 -26.35
CA ILE A 189 -6.60 -7.44 -26.52
C ILE A 189 -5.91 -6.28 -25.78
N ARG A 190 -5.46 -6.49 -24.54
CA ARG A 190 -4.76 -5.45 -23.75
C ARG A 190 -3.37 -5.18 -24.29
N GLY A 191 -2.64 -6.23 -24.68
CA GLY A 191 -1.31 -6.11 -25.29
C GLY A 191 -1.34 -5.26 -26.55
N CYS A 192 -2.29 -5.51 -27.45
CA CYS A 192 -2.49 -4.70 -28.65
C CYS A 192 -2.76 -3.23 -28.30
N GLY A 193 -3.67 -2.95 -27.35
CA GLY A 193 -3.96 -1.56 -26.94
C GLY A 193 -2.73 -0.84 -26.36
N ILE A 194 -1.94 -1.52 -25.53
CA ILE A 194 -0.69 -0.97 -24.97
C ILE A 194 0.29 -0.63 -26.10
N ILE A 195 0.49 -1.54 -27.05
CA ILE A 195 1.41 -1.35 -28.18
C ILE A 195 0.94 -0.19 -29.06
N THR A 196 -0.36 -0.12 -29.37
CA THR A 196 -0.93 0.98 -30.17
C THR A 196 -0.72 2.33 -29.50
N VAL A 197 -0.99 2.44 -28.20
CA VAL A 197 -0.81 3.70 -27.45
C VAL A 197 0.67 4.06 -27.34
N ALA A 198 1.55 3.09 -27.07
CA ALA A 198 3.00 3.30 -27.06
C ALA A 198 3.49 3.83 -28.42
N TRP A 199 3.00 3.25 -29.51
CA TRP A 199 3.33 3.68 -30.86
C TRP A 199 2.79 5.08 -31.17
N ILE A 200 1.56 5.42 -30.77
CA ILE A 200 1.02 6.78 -30.92
C ILE A 200 1.89 7.79 -30.16
N LEU A 201 2.28 7.48 -28.92
CA LEU A 201 3.14 8.36 -28.12
C LEU A 201 4.54 8.54 -28.75
N ALA A 202 5.09 7.48 -29.36
CA ALA A 202 6.43 7.52 -29.98
C ALA A 202 6.46 8.13 -31.40
N CYS A 203 5.41 7.91 -32.19
CA CYS A 203 5.43 8.13 -33.64
C CYS A 203 4.42 9.17 -34.16
N SER A 204 3.49 9.68 -33.34
CA SER A 204 2.45 10.61 -33.81
C SER A 204 3.05 11.90 -34.40
N PRO A 205 2.63 12.31 -35.61
CA PRO A 205 3.07 13.57 -36.22
C PRO A 205 2.27 14.75 -35.63
N ALA A 206 2.96 15.85 -35.35
CA ALA A 206 2.45 17.18 -34.98
C ALA A 206 1.87 17.41 -33.57
N GLY A 207 1.01 16.55 -33.00
CA GLY A 207 0.26 16.94 -31.78
C GLY A 207 0.86 16.61 -30.40
N LEU A 208 1.65 15.54 -30.31
CA LEU A 208 2.28 15.11 -29.04
C LEU A 208 3.66 15.75 -28.80
N ARG A 209 4.31 16.28 -29.85
CA ARG A 209 5.63 16.93 -29.76
C ARG A 209 5.56 18.37 -29.25
N THR A 210 4.40 19.01 -29.29
CA THR A 210 4.19 20.41 -28.84
C THR A 210 3.89 20.51 -27.34
N ARG A 211 3.74 19.39 -26.63
CA ARG A 211 3.40 19.34 -25.19
C ARG A 211 4.66 19.31 -24.32
N SER A 212 4.56 19.88 -23.12
CA SER A 212 5.68 19.97 -22.17
C SER A 212 6.23 18.59 -21.80
N VAL A 213 7.54 18.52 -21.50
CA VAL A 213 8.23 17.29 -21.06
C VAL A 213 7.48 16.61 -19.91
N LEU A 214 6.93 17.40 -18.98
CA LEU A 214 6.16 16.91 -17.83
C LEU A 214 4.92 16.12 -18.25
N MET A 215 4.19 16.58 -19.27
CA MET A 215 3.02 15.86 -19.79
C MET A 215 3.45 14.54 -20.42
N GLN A 216 4.50 14.53 -21.25
CA GLN A 216 4.99 13.29 -21.86
C GLN A 216 5.40 12.25 -20.80
N VAL A 217 6.14 12.67 -19.78
CA VAL A 217 6.51 11.82 -18.63
C VAL A 217 5.27 11.25 -17.94
N HIS A 218 4.24 12.07 -17.73
CA HIS A 218 2.98 11.62 -17.14
C HIS A 218 2.28 10.54 -17.98
N ALA A 219 2.16 10.70 -19.31
CA ALA A 219 1.55 9.67 -20.15
C ALA A 219 2.34 8.35 -20.19
N TYR A 220 3.67 8.42 -20.30
CA TYR A 220 4.51 7.22 -20.24
C TYR A 220 4.41 6.53 -18.88
N THR A 221 4.28 7.30 -17.79
CA THR A 221 4.05 6.77 -16.44
C THR A 221 2.73 6.03 -16.35
N LEU A 222 1.62 6.63 -16.82
CA LEU A 222 0.30 5.98 -16.82
C LEU A 222 0.29 4.70 -17.68
N LEU A 223 0.89 4.75 -18.87
CA LEU A 223 0.98 3.58 -19.75
C LEU A 223 1.81 2.46 -19.10
N SER A 224 2.90 2.80 -18.42
CA SER A 224 3.75 1.85 -17.72
C SER A 224 3.05 1.21 -16.51
N LEU A 225 2.31 1.99 -15.72
CA LEU A 225 1.49 1.48 -14.63
C LEU A 225 0.39 0.53 -15.14
N TYR A 226 -0.27 0.91 -16.23
CA TYR A 226 -1.29 0.09 -16.86
C TYR A 226 -0.72 -1.22 -17.44
N ALA A 227 0.42 -1.16 -18.11
CA ALA A 227 1.12 -2.34 -18.62
C ALA A 227 1.58 -3.27 -17.49
N ALA A 228 2.17 -2.71 -16.44
CA ALA A 228 2.59 -3.47 -15.25
C ALA A 228 1.40 -4.18 -14.59
N PHE A 229 0.26 -3.50 -14.46
CA PHE A 229 -0.97 -4.11 -13.96
C PHE A 229 -1.43 -5.29 -14.83
N CYS A 230 -1.46 -5.12 -16.16
CA CYS A 230 -1.88 -6.17 -17.09
C CYS A 230 -0.95 -7.39 -17.02
N ILE A 231 0.37 -7.16 -16.96
CA ILE A 231 1.37 -8.23 -16.81
C ILE A 231 1.16 -8.95 -15.48
N ALA A 232 1.03 -8.22 -14.37
CA ALA A 232 0.82 -8.81 -13.04
C ALA A 232 -0.46 -9.66 -12.99
N TYR A 233 -1.54 -9.19 -13.61
CA TYR A 233 -2.79 -9.93 -13.72
C TYR A 233 -2.61 -11.24 -14.50
N VAL A 234 -2.01 -11.20 -15.69
CA VAL A 234 -1.77 -12.38 -16.54
C VAL A 234 -0.87 -13.39 -15.83
N VAL A 235 0.25 -12.94 -15.25
CA VAL A 235 1.18 -13.78 -14.50
C VAL A 235 0.46 -14.46 -13.33
N ARG A 236 -0.32 -13.71 -12.54
CA ARG A 236 -1.08 -14.26 -11.41
C ARG A 236 -2.09 -15.32 -11.85
N GLN A 237 -2.86 -15.06 -12.91
CA GLN A 237 -3.84 -16.03 -13.41
C GLN A 237 -3.17 -17.28 -13.96
N TYR A 238 -2.07 -17.12 -14.71
CA TYR A 238 -1.28 -18.23 -15.21
C TYR A 238 -0.69 -19.09 -14.08
N CYS A 239 -0.09 -18.46 -13.06
CA CYS A 239 0.41 -19.16 -11.88
C CYS A 239 -0.70 -19.89 -11.12
N SER A 240 -1.90 -19.31 -10.99
CA SER A 240 -3.06 -19.95 -10.36
C SER A 240 -3.50 -21.21 -11.10
N ILE A 241 -3.51 -21.18 -12.44
CA ILE A 241 -3.82 -22.34 -13.28
C ILE A 241 -2.77 -23.46 -13.08
N ARG A 242 -1.49 -23.10 -13.00
CA ARG A 242 -0.38 -24.05 -12.81
C ARG A 242 -0.33 -24.65 -11.41
N ALA A 243 -0.56 -23.85 -10.37
CA ALA A 243 -0.52 -24.30 -8.97
C ALA A 243 -1.63 -25.31 -8.65
N ARG A 244 -2.83 -25.13 -9.23
CA ARG A 244 -3.96 -26.06 -9.03
C ARG A 244 -3.78 -27.41 -9.71
N SER A 245 -2.82 -27.55 -10.64
CA SER A 245 -2.46 -28.87 -11.20
C SER A 245 -1.53 -29.67 -10.29
N LEU A 246 -1.05 -29.10 -9.17
CA LEU A 246 0.02 -29.67 -8.34
C LEU A 246 -0.34 -29.81 -6.85
N SER A 247 -1.54 -29.46 -6.39
CA SER A 247 -1.83 -29.50 -4.94
C SER A 247 -3.30 -29.75 -4.60
N ARG A 248 -3.56 -30.84 -3.87
CA ARG A 248 -4.68 -30.94 -2.92
C ARG A 248 -4.30 -30.12 -1.67
N PRO A 249 -5.13 -29.22 -1.15
CA PRO A 249 -4.84 -28.59 0.14
C PRO A 249 -5.11 -29.59 1.28
N ALA A 250 -4.12 -29.75 2.15
CA ALA A 250 -4.29 -30.38 3.46
C ALA A 250 -5.04 -29.43 4.39
N SER A 251 -5.96 -29.97 5.19
CA SER A 251 -6.69 -29.25 6.24
C SER A 251 -5.72 -28.69 7.29
N PRO A 252 -5.92 -27.47 7.80
CA PRO A 252 -5.22 -27.02 9.00
C PRO A 252 -5.71 -27.84 10.20
N SER A 253 -4.78 -28.41 10.96
CA SER A 253 -5.03 -29.04 12.25
C SER A 253 -5.22 -27.97 13.32
N HIS A 254 -6.42 -27.89 13.89
CA HIS A 254 -6.68 -27.12 15.10
C HIS A 254 -6.05 -27.84 16.31
N ILE A 255 -5.12 -27.18 16.99
CA ILE A 255 -4.67 -27.59 18.32
C ILE A 255 -5.31 -26.58 19.30
N PRO A 256 -6.15 -27.02 20.25
CA PRO A 256 -6.61 -26.15 21.33
C PRO A 256 -5.43 -25.85 22.26
N MET A 257 -5.19 -24.58 22.57
CA MET A 257 -4.15 -24.17 23.51
C MET A 257 -4.78 -24.01 24.90
N GLU A 258 -4.46 -24.94 25.79
CA GLU A 258 -4.75 -24.85 27.22
C GLU A 258 -3.75 -23.89 27.88
N LEU A 259 -4.25 -22.80 28.47
CA LEU A 259 -3.47 -21.75 29.12
C LEU A 259 -3.22 -22.10 30.59
N ASP A 260 -2.37 -23.08 30.86
CA ASP A 260 -1.87 -23.35 32.22
C ASP A 260 -0.34 -23.16 32.27
N GLY A 261 0.09 -22.00 32.78
CA GLY A 261 1.49 -21.70 33.05
C GLY A 261 1.63 -20.53 34.02
N PRO A 262 2.65 -20.53 34.89
CA PRO A 262 2.81 -19.53 35.94
C PRO A 262 2.97 -18.14 35.32
N SER A 263 2.30 -17.15 35.93
CA SER A 263 2.25 -15.75 35.50
C SER A 263 3.65 -15.16 35.29
N SER A 264 4.12 -15.07 34.04
CA SER A 264 5.26 -14.20 33.74
C SER A 264 4.82 -12.75 33.91
N ARG A 265 5.68 -11.92 34.51
CA ARG A 265 5.35 -10.51 34.75
C ARG A 265 5.16 -9.82 33.41
N SER A 266 4.04 -9.10 33.27
CA SER A 266 3.75 -8.33 32.06
C SER A 266 4.84 -7.27 31.82
N ALA A 267 5.25 -7.12 30.56
CA ALA A 267 6.21 -6.09 30.16
C ALA A 267 5.59 -4.68 30.07
N HIS A 268 4.26 -4.58 30.20
CA HIS A 268 3.49 -3.36 30.02
C HIS A 268 2.91 -2.87 31.34
N MET A 269 2.86 -1.55 31.55
CA MET A 269 2.26 -0.97 32.74
C MET A 269 0.75 -0.85 32.54
N ARG A 270 -0.05 -1.44 33.42
CA ARG A 270 -1.52 -1.35 33.39
C ARG A 270 -2.00 -0.42 34.50
N LEU A 271 -2.66 0.67 34.14
CA LEU A 271 -3.29 1.58 35.08
C LEU A 271 -4.69 1.08 35.43
N PRO A 272 -5.09 1.09 36.72
CA PRO A 272 -6.39 0.59 37.17
C PRO A 272 -7.52 1.60 36.91
N THR A 273 -7.67 2.06 35.67
CA THR A 273 -8.74 2.98 35.23
C THR A 273 -9.90 2.21 34.60
N ARG A 274 -11.07 2.84 34.45
CA ARG A 274 -12.19 2.32 33.64
C ARG A 274 -12.52 3.32 32.53
N PRO A 275 -12.20 3.03 31.25
CA PRO A 275 -11.56 1.82 30.74
C PRO A 275 -10.08 1.69 31.16
N ALA A 276 -9.53 0.47 31.13
CA ALA A 276 -8.16 0.19 31.53
C ALA A 276 -7.17 0.81 30.54
N ILE A 277 -6.21 1.59 31.04
CA ILE A 277 -5.15 2.20 30.21
C ILE A 277 -3.88 1.33 30.34
N ILE A 278 -3.32 0.94 29.20
CA ILE A 278 -2.11 0.14 29.12
C ILE A 278 -1.02 0.98 28.46
N ILE A 279 0.11 1.14 29.15
CA ILE A 279 1.28 1.88 28.69
C ILE A 279 2.36 0.89 28.28
N VAL A 280 2.72 0.96 27.01
CA VAL A 280 3.64 0.06 26.33
C VAL A 280 4.99 0.77 26.14
N PRO A 281 6.13 0.18 26.53
CA PRO A 281 7.46 0.77 26.36
C PRO A 281 7.81 1.17 24.92
N TYR A 282 7.16 0.54 23.95
CA TYR A 282 7.23 0.87 22.53
C TYR A 282 7.02 2.36 22.26
N GLY A 283 6.03 2.98 22.91
CA GLY A 283 5.74 4.40 22.72
C GLY A 283 6.90 5.30 23.10
N ALA A 284 7.52 5.05 24.26
CA ALA A 284 8.66 5.85 24.72
C ALA A 284 9.82 5.78 23.71
N TRP A 285 10.14 4.58 23.21
CA TRP A 285 11.17 4.41 22.17
C TRP A 285 10.82 5.09 20.85
N MET A 286 9.54 5.08 20.44
CA MET A 286 9.07 5.83 19.28
C MET A 286 9.21 7.34 19.49
N GLY A 287 8.87 7.84 20.68
CA GLY A 287 9.07 9.25 21.07
C GLY A 287 10.54 9.67 20.99
N VAL A 288 11.46 8.85 21.51
CA VAL A 288 12.91 9.08 21.39
C VAL A 288 13.35 9.06 19.92
N GLY A 289 12.86 8.12 19.12
CA GLY A 289 13.17 8.06 17.69
C GLY A 289 12.74 9.31 16.94
N PHE A 290 11.52 9.79 17.19
CA PHE A 290 10.99 11.01 16.60
C PHE A 290 11.76 12.26 17.05
N ALA A 291 12.09 12.35 18.33
CA ALA A 291 12.92 13.44 18.84
C ALA A 291 14.32 13.44 18.21
N ALA A 292 14.92 12.26 18.03
CA ALA A 292 16.22 12.13 17.38
C ALA A 292 16.19 12.57 15.90
N LEU A 293 15.10 12.31 15.19
CA LEU A 293 14.89 12.80 13.82
C LEU A 293 14.80 14.33 13.78
N VAL A 294 13.94 14.91 14.61
CA VAL A 294 13.77 16.37 14.72
C VAL A 294 15.09 17.04 15.08
N PHE A 295 15.76 16.51 16.09
CA PHE A 295 17.05 17.02 16.55
C PHE A 295 18.07 17.03 15.41
N THR A 296 18.22 15.89 14.72
CA THR A 296 19.15 15.78 13.57
C THR A 296 18.80 16.77 12.46
N SER A 297 17.51 16.92 12.13
CA SER A 297 17.07 17.87 11.10
C SER A 297 17.35 19.32 11.48
N LEU A 298 17.15 19.71 12.74
CA LEU A 298 17.47 21.06 13.23
C LEU A 298 18.98 21.34 13.26
N THR A 299 19.81 20.32 13.50
CA THR A 299 21.28 20.46 13.45
C THR A 299 21.80 20.63 12.02
N ILE A 300 21.24 19.89 11.06
CA ILE A 300 21.69 19.87 9.65
C ILE A 300 21.13 21.05 8.85
N THR A 301 19.93 21.52 9.19
CA THR A 301 19.31 22.68 8.55
C THR A 301 19.46 23.89 9.47
N PRO A 302 20.59 24.63 9.38
CA PRO A 302 20.81 25.79 10.22
C PRO A 302 19.75 26.84 9.90
N ALA A 303 19.04 27.24 10.94
CA ALA A 303 18.05 28.32 10.89
C ALA A 303 18.33 29.27 12.07
N SER A 304 17.86 30.52 12.02
CA SER A 304 17.98 31.42 13.17
C SER A 304 16.75 32.32 13.31
N GLY A 305 16.45 32.76 14.53
CA GLY A 305 15.28 33.59 14.81
C GLY A 305 13.98 32.97 14.28
N GLU A 306 13.24 33.73 13.47
CA GLU A 306 11.95 33.32 12.89
C GLU A 306 12.05 32.06 12.01
N GLU A 307 13.14 31.89 11.27
CA GLU A 307 13.36 30.73 10.41
C GLU A 307 13.38 29.41 11.21
N SER A 308 13.87 29.45 12.44
CA SER A 308 13.90 28.27 13.33
C SER A 308 12.50 27.84 13.78
N ILE A 309 11.59 28.80 13.92
CA ILE A 309 10.19 28.57 14.28
C ILE A 309 9.45 27.99 13.06
N LEU A 310 9.68 28.55 11.87
CA LEU A 310 9.11 28.03 10.61
C LEU A 310 9.57 26.59 10.34
N LEU A 311 10.86 26.29 10.51
CA LEU A 311 11.39 24.95 10.38
C LEU A 311 10.79 23.98 11.40
N SER A 312 10.59 24.43 12.64
CA SER A 312 9.92 23.64 13.68
C SER A 312 8.46 23.32 13.33
N HIS A 313 7.72 24.29 12.77
CA HIS A 313 6.39 24.04 12.24
C HIS A 313 6.39 23.05 11.07
N ALA A 314 7.35 23.19 10.14
CA ALA A 314 7.52 22.24 9.05
C ALA A 314 7.71 20.80 9.55
N LEU A 315 8.60 20.60 10.54
CA LEU A 315 8.83 19.29 11.16
C LEU A 315 7.57 18.76 11.85
N CYS A 316 6.82 19.59 12.58
CA CYS A 316 5.55 19.20 13.18
C CYS A 316 4.50 18.79 12.14
N ILE A 317 4.38 19.52 11.02
CA ILE A 317 3.48 19.19 9.91
C ILE A 317 3.88 17.86 9.28
N THR A 318 5.17 17.68 8.97
CA THR A 318 5.72 16.45 8.39
C THR A 318 5.45 15.25 9.28
N MET A 319 5.69 15.35 10.59
CA MET A 319 5.47 14.25 11.54
C MET A 319 4.00 13.92 11.75
N SER A 320 3.16 14.94 11.91
CA SER A 320 1.71 14.76 12.05
C SER A 320 1.13 14.08 10.81
N SER A 321 1.58 14.49 9.62
CA SER A 321 1.21 13.85 8.35
C SER A 321 1.72 12.41 8.29
N ALA A 322 2.95 12.13 8.71
CA ALA A 322 3.48 10.77 8.77
C ALA A 322 2.61 9.86 9.64
N ILE A 323 2.25 10.30 10.85
CA ILE A 323 1.41 9.50 11.75
C ILE A 323 0.00 9.31 11.19
N LEU A 324 -0.59 10.37 10.64
CA LEU A 324 -1.92 10.34 10.03
C LEU A 324 -1.97 9.32 8.89
N PHE A 325 -1.02 9.36 7.95
CA PHE A 325 -1.01 8.44 6.82
C PHE A 325 -0.55 7.03 7.20
N ALA A 326 0.34 6.89 8.19
CA ALA A 326 0.68 5.57 8.75
C ALA A 326 -0.56 4.88 9.32
N ARG A 327 -1.45 5.65 9.97
CA ARG A 327 -2.74 5.17 10.45
C ARG A 327 -3.72 4.91 9.32
N LEU A 328 -3.90 5.87 8.41
CA LEU A 328 -4.82 5.76 7.28
C LEU A 328 -4.53 4.52 6.43
N PHE A 329 -3.26 4.27 6.14
CA PHE A 329 -2.90 3.12 5.32
C PHE A 329 -3.03 1.80 6.10
N SER A 330 -2.79 1.77 7.42
CA SER A 330 -3.11 0.61 8.25
C SER A 330 -4.61 0.29 8.18
N LEU A 331 -5.47 1.32 8.30
CA LEU A 331 -6.93 1.17 8.16
C LEU A 331 -7.33 0.61 6.79
N VAL A 332 -6.75 1.12 5.71
CA VAL A 332 -7.08 0.70 4.34
C VAL A 332 -6.54 -0.69 4.02
N MET A 333 -5.29 -0.99 4.40
CA MET A 333 -4.60 -2.19 3.95
C MET A 333 -4.80 -3.40 4.86
N GLU A 334 -4.99 -3.19 6.17
CA GLU A 334 -5.10 -4.27 7.16
C GLU A 334 -6.56 -4.55 7.52
N ASP A 335 -7.34 -3.50 7.79
CA ASP A 335 -8.74 -3.64 8.15
C ASP A 335 -9.66 -3.71 6.92
N GLY A 336 -9.27 -3.06 5.83
CA GLY A 336 -10.09 -2.91 4.64
C GLY A 336 -11.20 -1.88 4.84
N MET A 337 -11.61 -1.22 3.76
CA MET A 337 -12.60 -0.13 3.85
C MET A 337 -13.96 -0.56 4.43
N ALA A 338 -14.34 -1.83 4.27
CA ALA A 338 -15.57 -2.36 4.85
C ALA A 338 -15.63 -2.27 6.39
N ARG A 339 -14.53 -2.52 7.11
CA ARG A 339 -14.52 -2.43 8.58
C ARG A 339 -14.59 -1.00 9.07
N LEU A 340 -13.90 -0.07 8.40
CA LEU A 340 -14.00 1.35 8.70
C LEU A 340 -15.44 1.87 8.54
N ILE A 341 -16.15 1.42 7.50
CA ILE A 341 -17.54 1.82 7.28
C ILE A 341 -18.48 1.16 8.31
N ALA A 342 -18.28 -0.12 8.61
CA ALA A 342 -19.15 -0.86 9.53
C ALA A 342 -18.99 -0.45 11.00
N GLN A 343 -17.76 -0.11 11.42
CA GLN A 343 -17.45 0.25 12.81
C GLN A 343 -16.42 1.39 12.84
N PRO A 344 -16.81 2.63 12.47
CA PRO A 344 -15.86 3.72 12.25
C PRO A 344 -15.07 4.07 13.50
N LEU A 345 -15.72 4.28 14.64
CA LEU A 345 -15.04 4.66 15.88
C LEU A 345 -14.11 3.54 16.37
N ARG A 346 -14.60 2.28 16.43
CA ARG A 346 -13.80 1.14 16.87
C ARG A 346 -12.59 0.89 15.97
N THR A 347 -12.75 1.08 14.66
CA THR A 347 -11.69 0.89 13.67
C THR A 347 -10.68 2.03 13.74
N ILE A 348 -11.10 3.30 13.86
CA ILE A 348 -10.22 4.47 13.98
C ILE A 348 -9.35 4.39 15.24
N PHE A 349 -9.93 4.07 16.40
CA PHE A 349 -9.24 4.02 17.69
C PHE A 349 -8.48 2.71 17.96
N ARG A 350 -8.57 1.72 17.07
CA ARG A 350 -7.75 0.50 17.19
C ARG A 350 -6.26 0.85 17.11
N PRO A 351 -5.38 0.21 17.87
CA PRO A 351 -3.94 0.42 17.72
C PRO A 351 -3.39 -0.28 16.46
N GLY A 352 -2.57 0.41 15.66
CA GLY A 352 -1.92 -0.15 14.48
C GLY A 352 -1.39 0.94 13.52
N PHE A 353 -0.19 0.76 12.99
CA PHE A 353 0.45 1.72 12.09
C PHE A 353 1.20 0.99 10.98
N TRP A 354 1.13 1.54 9.76
CA TRP A 354 1.88 1.03 8.63
C TRP A 354 3.01 1.98 8.23
N LEU A 355 4.27 1.51 8.36
CA LEU A 355 5.46 2.32 8.13
C LEU A 355 5.48 3.01 6.75
N HIS A 356 5.06 2.31 5.69
CA HIS A 356 5.04 2.86 4.34
C HIS A 356 4.01 3.98 4.18
N GLY A 357 2.87 3.88 4.87
CA GLY A 357 1.93 5.00 4.97
C GLY A 357 2.57 6.20 5.65
N GLY A 358 3.40 5.96 6.68
CA GLY A 358 4.14 7.02 7.35
C GLY A 358 5.17 7.73 6.48
N LEU A 359 5.96 6.98 5.71
CA LEU A 359 6.89 7.54 4.72
C LEU A 359 6.14 8.38 3.67
N PHE A 360 5.02 7.88 3.15
CA PHE A 360 4.18 8.64 2.22
C PHE A 360 3.64 9.93 2.86
N GLY A 361 3.13 9.85 4.08
CA GLY A 361 2.66 11.01 4.83
C GLY A 361 3.75 12.04 5.11
N ALA A 362 4.96 11.60 5.43
CA ALA A 362 6.10 12.49 5.64
C ALA A 362 6.44 13.26 4.35
N THR A 363 6.44 12.58 3.20
CA THR A 363 6.64 13.24 1.89
C THR A 363 5.55 14.27 1.60
N VAL A 364 4.28 13.91 1.80
CA VAL A 364 3.14 14.83 1.61
C VAL A 364 3.23 16.02 2.56
N GLY A 365 3.50 15.78 3.84
CA GLY A 365 3.62 16.84 4.85
C GLY A 365 4.81 17.77 4.59
N GLY A 366 5.95 17.23 4.16
CA GLY A 366 7.10 18.04 3.74
C GLY A 366 6.80 18.90 2.52
N LEU A 367 6.09 18.37 1.52
CA LEU A 367 5.67 19.14 0.35
C LEU A 367 4.68 20.25 0.74
N ILE A 368 3.73 19.97 1.63
CA ILE A 368 2.82 20.99 2.17
C ILE A 368 3.60 22.08 2.89
N ALA A 369 4.57 21.71 3.73
CA ALA A 369 5.39 22.66 4.47
C ALA A 369 6.20 23.57 3.53
N TRP A 370 6.75 22.99 2.45
CA TRP A 370 7.46 23.75 1.41
C TRP A 370 6.55 24.71 0.65
N ILE A 371 5.40 24.23 0.15
CA ILE A 371 4.44 25.07 -0.60
C ILE A 371 3.90 26.21 0.27
N ALA A 372 3.71 25.96 1.57
CA ALA A 372 3.27 26.96 2.53
C ALA A 372 4.38 27.94 2.96
N GLY A 373 5.61 27.79 2.45
CA GLY A 373 6.72 28.70 2.73
C GLY A 373 7.41 28.49 4.08
N TYR A 374 7.15 27.38 4.78
CA TYR A 374 7.84 27.07 6.05
C TYR A 374 9.27 26.59 5.85
N VAL A 375 9.62 26.17 4.63
CA VAL A 375 10.94 25.64 4.27
C VAL A 375 11.43 26.35 3.01
N PRO A 376 12.53 27.11 3.04
CA PRO A 376 13.05 27.79 1.85
C PRO A 376 13.78 26.83 0.90
N ASP A 377 14.52 25.87 1.45
CA ASP A 377 15.27 24.86 0.69
C ASP A 377 14.71 23.45 0.96
N PHE A 378 13.83 23.00 0.06
CA PHE A 378 13.22 21.67 0.16
C PHE A 378 14.21 20.51 -0.01
N PRO A 379 15.15 20.53 -0.98
CA PRO A 379 16.22 19.53 -1.06
C PRO A 379 17.00 19.35 0.24
N LEU A 380 17.45 20.44 0.87
CA LEU A 380 18.18 20.40 2.14
C LEU A 380 17.32 19.84 3.28
N PHE A 381 16.05 20.25 3.34
CA PHE A 381 15.11 19.73 4.35
C PHE A 381 14.82 18.22 4.17
N ALA A 382 14.57 17.78 2.93
CA ALA A 382 14.36 16.36 2.64
C ALA A 382 15.63 15.53 2.93
N ALA A 383 16.81 16.10 2.65
CA ALA A 383 18.09 15.51 2.95
C ALA A 383 18.34 15.37 4.46
N SER A 384 18.00 16.39 5.26
CA SER A 384 18.18 16.35 6.71
C SER A 384 17.31 15.27 7.36
N LEU A 385 16.06 15.10 6.90
CA LEU A 385 15.18 14.01 7.29
C LEU A 385 15.76 12.63 6.88
N ALA A 386 16.30 12.52 5.67
CA ALA A 386 16.91 11.29 5.20
C ALA A 386 18.17 10.91 6.01
N VAL A 387 18.99 11.89 6.41
CA VAL A 387 20.15 11.67 7.28
C VAL A 387 19.74 11.26 8.69
N GLY A 388 18.67 11.83 9.26
CA GLY A 388 18.16 11.45 10.59
C GLY A 388 17.37 10.14 10.63
N LEU A 389 16.88 9.65 9.48
CA LEU A 389 16.03 8.46 9.38
C LEU A 389 16.66 7.18 10.02
N PRO A 390 17.94 6.85 9.84
CA PRO A 390 18.52 5.65 10.45
C PRO A 390 18.61 5.76 11.97
N LEU A 391 18.82 6.95 12.53
CA LEU A 391 18.78 7.14 13.98
C LEU A 391 17.36 6.96 14.53
N TYR A 392 16.36 7.50 13.84
CA TYR A 392 14.94 7.22 14.14
C TYR A 392 14.63 5.71 14.08
N GLU A 393 15.08 5.02 13.04
CA GLU A 393 14.86 3.58 12.91
C GLU A 393 15.58 2.78 13.98
N THR A 394 16.74 3.22 14.45
CA THR A 394 17.46 2.58 15.56
C THR A 394 16.56 2.45 16.79
N PHE A 395 16.04 3.58 17.27
CA PHE A 395 15.16 3.60 18.45
C PHE A 395 13.83 2.92 18.18
N SER A 396 13.23 3.14 17.01
CA SER A 396 11.97 2.49 16.61
C SER A 396 12.10 0.96 16.59
N ARG A 397 13.25 0.41 16.18
CA ARG A 397 13.52 -1.04 16.17
C ARG A 397 13.77 -1.62 17.56
N ILE A 398 14.42 -0.87 18.45
CA ILE A 398 14.46 -1.23 19.88
C ILE A 398 13.04 -1.28 20.44
N GLY A 399 12.21 -0.30 20.09
CA GLY A 399 10.79 -0.33 20.37
C GLY A 399 10.11 -1.59 19.83
N CYS A 400 10.31 -1.94 18.55
CA CYS A 400 9.75 -3.15 17.95
C CYS A 400 10.14 -4.42 18.70
N HIS A 401 11.36 -4.48 19.25
CA HIS A 401 11.81 -5.58 20.09
C HIS A 401 11.01 -5.66 21.39
N THR A 402 10.82 -4.54 22.11
CA THR A 402 10.01 -4.51 23.35
C THR A 402 8.53 -4.87 23.11
N TYR A 403 7.99 -4.54 21.94
CA TYR A 403 6.61 -4.89 21.56
C TYR A 403 6.49 -6.30 20.97
N GLY A 404 7.60 -6.90 20.52
CA GLY A 404 7.62 -8.18 19.81
C GLY A 404 7.01 -8.13 18.40
N CYS A 405 7.01 -6.99 17.72
CA CYS A 405 6.63 -6.90 16.30
C CYS A 405 7.86 -6.97 15.38
N CYS A 406 7.65 -7.18 14.08
CA CYS A 406 8.75 -7.30 13.11
C CYS A 406 9.75 -8.42 13.45
N TYR A 407 9.27 -9.55 13.96
CA TYR A 407 10.10 -10.65 14.48
C TYR A 407 10.81 -11.46 13.40
N GLY A 408 11.92 -12.07 13.79
CA GLY A 408 12.76 -12.91 12.94
C GLY A 408 12.29 -14.36 12.88
N CYS A 409 12.91 -15.14 12.00
CA CYS A 409 12.67 -16.58 11.89
C CYS A 409 13.19 -17.34 13.12
N PRO A 410 12.67 -18.55 13.40
CA PRO A 410 13.23 -19.44 14.41
C PRO A 410 14.70 -19.78 14.14
N VAL A 411 15.54 -19.83 15.17
CA VAL A 411 16.99 -20.10 15.03
C VAL A 411 17.26 -21.48 14.39
N GLU A 412 16.45 -22.48 14.73
CA GLU A 412 16.54 -23.83 14.18
C GLU A 412 16.35 -23.87 12.66
N SER A 413 15.53 -22.96 12.11
CA SER A 413 15.30 -22.87 10.67
C SER A 413 16.55 -22.49 9.86
N ILE A 414 17.55 -21.85 10.49
CA ILE A 414 18.82 -21.48 9.84
C ILE A 414 19.80 -22.66 9.77
N GLN A 415 19.70 -23.63 10.70
CA GLN A 415 20.67 -24.73 10.78
C GLN A 415 20.66 -25.61 9.52
N GLY A 416 19.50 -25.73 8.86
CA GLY A 416 19.33 -26.41 7.57
C GLY A 416 19.65 -25.58 6.31
N VAL A 417 20.03 -24.30 6.44
CA VAL A 417 20.30 -23.42 5.29
C VAL A 417 21.78 -23.50 4.88
N PRO A 418 22.11 -23.60 3.57
CA PRO A 418 23.49 -23.68 3.08
C PRO A 418 24.42 -22.60 3.65
N SER A 419 25.70 -22.96 3.84
CA SER A 419 26.74 -22.11 4.46
C SER A 419 26.94 -20.73 3.81
N ALA A 420 26.63 -20.63 2.50
CA ALA A 420 26.75 -19.40 1.71
C ALA A 420 25.50 -18.51 1.74
N SER A 421 24.44 -18.87 2.48
CA SER A 421 23.23 -18.05 2.57
C SER A 421 23.44 -16.79 3.40
N ARG A 422 22.87 -15.67 2.95
CA ARG A 422 22.95 -14.36 3.63
C ARG A 422 22.41 -14.42 5.07
N SER A 423 21.41 -15.27 5.33
CA SER A 423 20.84 -15.51 6.65
C SER A 423 21.84 -16.13 7.63
N ARG A 424 22.72 -17.03 7.16
CA ARG A 424 23.78 -17.63 7.98
C ARG A 424 24.93 -16.65 8.25
N LEU A 425 25.26 -15.76 7.31
CA LEU A 425 26.26 -14.72 7.52
C LEU A 425 25.84 -13.73 8.61
N LEU A 426 24.61 -13.22 8.53
CA LEU A 426 24.06 -12.32 9.56
C LEU A 426 24.01 -12.99 10.93
N TRP A 427 23.62 -14.27 11.00
CA TRP A 427 23.66 -15.03 12.26
C TRP A 427 25.09 -15.19 12.81
N ARG A 428 26.09 -15.44 11.95
CA ARG A 428 27.50 -15.55 12.38
C ARG A 428 28.08 -14.23 12.89
N MET A 429 27.58 -13.09 12.41
CA MET A 429 27.94 -11.78 12.93
C MET A 429 27.31 -11.49 14.30
N PHE A 430 26.18 -12.13 14.63
CA PHE A 430 25.44 -11.93 15.90
C PHE A 430 25.04 -13.26 16.59
N PRO A 431 26.02 -14.14 16.93
CA PRO A 431 25.74 -15.54 17.28
C PRO A 431 25.10 -15.78 18.66
N TYR A 432 24.99 -14.76 19.52
CA TYR A 432 24.58 -14.93 20.93
C TYR A 432 23.27 -14.23 21.32
N ALA A 433 22.49 -13.73 20.36
CA ALA A 433 21.41 -12.79 20.65
C ALA A 433 19.99 -13.36 20.39
N ALA A 434 19.71 -14.64 20.68
CA ALA A 434 18.34 -15.14 20.46
C ALA A 434 17.31 -14.38 21.31
N ALA A 435 16.22 -13.92 20.67
CA ALA A 435 15.09 -13.29 21.36
C ALA A 435 14.00 -14.34 21.63
N THR A 436 13.54 -14.43 22.87
CA THR A 436 12.43 -15.29 23.29
C THR A 436 11.30 -14.45 23.88
N TYR A 437 10.07 -14.81 23.54
CA TYR A 437 8.87 -14.13 24.02
C TYR A 437 7.98 -15.14 24.75
N ASP A 438 7.70 -14.89 26.02
CA ASP A 438 7.21 -15.89 26.97
C ASP A 438 5.80 -15.61 27.52
N HIS A 439 5.21 -14.45 27.20
CA HIS A 439 3.88 -14.04 27.63
C HIS A 439 2.85 -14.17 26.49
N PRO A 440 1.68 -14.77 26.73
CA PRO A 440 0.73 -15.13 25.67
C PRO A 440 0.11 -13.94 24.95
N THR A 441 -0.07 -12.81 25.64
CA THR A 441 -0.81 -11.66 25.11
C THR A 441 -0.03 -10.36 25.07
N ASP A 442 1.19 -10.31 25.61
CA ASP A 442 1.93 -9.04 25.74
C ASP A 442 2.70 -8.69 24.47
N TYR A 443 3.20 -9.70 23.77
CA TYR A 443 4.03 -9.51 22.59
C TYR A 443 3.23 -9.72 21.31
N ALA A 444 3.46 -8.89 20.30
CA ALA A 444 2.75 -9.00 19.03
C ALA A 444 2.99 -10.36 18.34
N VAL A 445 4.19 -10.94 18.48
CA VAL A 445 4.53 -12.27 17.96
C VAL A 445 3.73 -13.39 18.64
N THR A 446 3.55 -13.37 19.96
CA THR A 446 2.79 -14.42 20.66
C THR A 446 1.30 -14.30 20.41
N ARG A 447 0.80 -13.08 20.19
CA ARG A 447 -0.57 -12.83 19.71
C ARG A 447 -0.79 -13.29 18.26
N ALA A 448 0.18 -13.05 17.37
CA ALA A 448 0.04 -13.37 15.95
C ALA A 448 0.33 -14.85 15.63
N GLU A 449 1.31 -15.44 16.30
CA GLU A 449 1.74 -16.83 16.10
C GLU A 449 2.03 -17.49 17.47
N PRO A 450 1.00 -17.99 18.17
CA PRO A 450 1.16 -18.60 19.51
C PRO A 450 2.20 -19.73 19.56
N LYS A 451 2.35 -20.47 18.45
CA LYS A 451 3.36 -21.53 18.25
C LYS A 451 4.82 -21.06 18.39
N LEU A 452 5.11 -19.76 18.24
CA LEU A 452 6.44 -19.17 18.39
C LEU A 452 6.74 -18.75 19.84
N MET A 453 5.79 -18.93 20.76
CA MET A 453 6.01 -18.63 22.18
C MET A 453 7.12 -19.50 22.75
N ARG A 454 8.02 -18.88 23.52
CA ARG A 454 9.23 -19.49 24.10
C ARG A 454 10.20 -20.12 23.09
N GLN A 455 9.98 -19.93 21.78
CA GLN A 455 10.93 -20.35 20.76
C GLN A 455 12.05 -19.31 20.60
N PRO A 456 13.32 -19.73 20.42
CA PRO A 456 14.41 -18.81 20.13
C PRO A 456 14.27 -18.28 18.71
N LEU A 457 14.06 -16.96 18.59
CA LEU A 457 13.97 -16.25 17.32
C LEU A 457 15.24 -15.44 17.05
N ILE A 458 15.56 -15.23 15.77
CA ILE A 458 16.59 -14.27 15.38
C ILE A 458 16.14 -12.88 15.85
N PRO A 459 16.99 -12.12 16.56
CA PRO A 459 16.68 -10.78 17.08
C PRO A 459 16.78 -9.73 15.96
N ILE A 460 16.09 -9.95 14.84
CA ILE A 460 16.26 -9.16 13.62
C ILE A 460 15.99 -7.66 13.88
N GLN A 461 15.17 -7.33 14.87
CA GLN A 461 14.93 -5.97 15.31
C GLN A 461 16.21 -5.31 15.85
N LEU A 462 16.94 -5.97 16.76
CA LEU A 462 18.18 -5.43 17.35
C LEU A 462 19.33 -5.42 16.35
N ILE A 463 19.41 -6.44 15.48
CA ILE A 463 20.36 -6.44 14.35
C ILE A 463 20.09 -5.23 13.44
N SER A 464 18.82 -5.00 13.06
CA SER A 464 18.44 -3.85 12.24
C SER A 464 18.75 -2.53 12.96
N ALA A 465 18.44 -2.43 14.26
CA ALA A 465 18.74 -1.24 15.06
C ALA A 465 20.24 -0.92 15.04
N THR A 466 21.08 -1.95 15.21
CA THR A 466 22.55 -1.80 15.18
C THR A 466 23.02 -1.37 13.81
N MET A 467 22.52 -1.98 12.73
CA MET A 467 22.89 -1.62 11.36
C MET A 467 22.48 -0.18 11.01
N PHE A 468 21.30 0.27 11.45
CA PHE A 468 20.85 1.64 11.23
C PHE A 468 21.62 2.65 12.07
N PHE A 469 22.00 2.30 13.30
CA PHE A 469 22.85 3.15 14.13
C PHE A 469 24.24 3.34 13.49
N LEU A 470 24.85 2.25 13.01
CA LEU A 470 26.12 2.31 12.29
C LEU A 470 26.00 3.08 10.98
N LEU A 471 24.90 2.92 10.24
CA LEU A 471 24.62 3.73 9.06
C LEU A 471 24.61 5.23 9.41
N PHE A 472 23.89 5.61 10.48
CA PHE A 472 23.84 6.98 10.95
C PHE A 472 25.23 7.51 11.35
N ALA A 473 25.89 6.83 12.28
CA ALA A 473 27.11 7.31 12.93
C ALA A 473 28.35 7.26 12.02
N CYS A 474 28.46 6.26 11.15
CA CYS A 474 29.65 6.04 10.33
C CYS A 474 29.53 6.57 8.90
N ILE A 475 28.31 6.80 8.40
CA ILE A 475 28.09 7.21 7.00
C ILE A 475 27.26 8.49 6.95
N SER A 476 26.01 8.46 7.42
CA SER A 476 25.07 9.57 7.22
C SER A 476 25.55 10.88 7.84
N LEU A 477 25.91 10.86 9.13
CA LEU A 477 26.33 12.04 9.85
C LEU A 477 27.72 12.55 9.38
N PRO A 478 28.76 11.72 9.23
CA PRO A 478 30.04 12.17 8.67
C PRO A 478 29.92 12.72 7.24
N MET A 479 29.13 12.08 6.37
CA MET A 479 28.94 12.59 5.00
C MET A 479 28.21 13.93 5.00
N ALA A 480 27.20 14.11 5.84
CA ALA A 480 26.51 15.39 5.96
C ALA A 480 27.45 16.49 6.47
N ALA A 481 28.35 16.16 7.40
CA ALA A 481 29.31 17.10 7.97
C ALA A 481 30.47 17.46 7.04
N TYR A 482 30.99 16.50 6.27
CA TYR A 482 32.23 16.70 5.48
C TYR A 482 32.01 16.82 3.96
N LYS A 483 30.79 16.56 3.44
CA LYS A 483 30.48 16.63 2.01
C LYS A 483 29.30 17.55 1.72
N SER A 484 28.10 17.01 1.66
CA SER A 484 26.86 17.78 1.54
C SER A 484 25.73 16.97 2.18
N PRO A 485 24.77 17.63 2.84
CA PRO A 485 23.60 16.95 3.39
C PRO A 485 22.80 16.18 2.32
N GLU A 486 22.65 16.71 1.11
CA GLU A 486 21.88 16.12 0.01
C GLU A 486 22.50 14.82 -0.46
N LEU A 487 23.81 14.82 -0.68
CA LEU A 487 24.53 13.60 -1.06
C LEU A 487 24.49 12.59 0.08
N ALA A 488 24.65 13.03 1.33
CA ALA A 488 24.54 12.18 2.51
C ALA A 488 23.15 11.55 2.62
N GLY A 489 22.08 12.31 2.41
CA GLY A 489 20.70 11.84 2.42
C GLY A 489 20.45 10.81 1.31
N ALA A 490 20.90 11.08 0.09
CA ALA A 490 20.73 10.16 -1.04
C ALA A 490 21.49 8.85 -0.83
N VAL A 491 22.75 8.90 -0.37
CA VAL A 491 23.53 7.71 -0.01
C VAL A 491 22.89 6.95 1.15
N THR A 492 22.40 7.68 2.16
CA THR A 492 21.71 7.08 3.31
C THR A 492 20.47 6.29 2.88
N LEU A 493 19.66 6.82 1.98
CA LEU A 493 18.50 6.10 1.43
C LEU A 493 18.91 4.83 0.68
N GLY A 494 19.99 4.88 -0.11
CA GLY A 494 20.52 3.71 -0.81
C GLY A 494 21.03 2.63 0.15
N CYS A 495 21.84 3.01 1.14
CA CYS A 495 22.35 2.10 2.16
C CYS A 495 21.23 1.52 3.04
N HIS A 496 20.25 2.34 3.41
CA HIS A 496 19.07 1.91 4.16
C HIS A 496 18.29 0.82 3.39
N ALA A 497 18.06 1.03 2.09
CA ALA A 497 17.43 0.04 1.23
C ALA A 497 18.22 -1.28 1.18
N ALA A 498 19.55 -1.21 1.11
CA ALA A 498 20.41 -2.39 1.15
C ALA A 498 20.31 -3.14 2.50
N ILE A 499 20.33 -2.44 3.63
CA ILE A 499 20.10 -3.03 4.96
C ILE A 499 18.73 -3.70 5.02
N ARG A 500 17.69 -3.06 4.47
CA ARG A 500 16.33 -3.61 4.46
C ARG A 500 16.24 -4.90 3.63
N LEU A 501 16.86 -4.94 2.45
CA LEU A 501 16.93 -6.13 1.61
C LEU A 501 17.74 -7.26 2.25
N ALA A 502 18.82 -6.94 2.94
CA ALA A 502 19.65 -7.93 3.64
C ALA A 502 18.89 -8.59 4.80
N THR A 503 18.25 -7.76 5.64
CA THR A 503 17.53 -8.21 6.85
C THR A 503 16.23 -8.95 6.52
N GLU A 504 15.64 -8.74 5.35
CA GLU A 504 14.37 -9.36 4.94
C GLU A 504 14.42 -10.90 4.94
N THR A 505 15.56 -11.49 4.57
CA THR A 505 15.74 -12.95 4.52
C THR A 505 15.68 -13.63 5.89
N CYS A 506 15.78 -12.85 6.97
CA CYS A 506 15.74 -13.33 8.35
C CYS A 506 14.41 -13.01 9.05
N ARG A 507 13.43 -12.43 8.35
CA ARG A 507 12.12 -12.07 8.91
C ARG A 507 11.09 -13.17 8.69
N ALA A 508 10.30 -13.47 9.72
CA ALA A 508 9.15 -14.37 9.64
C ALA A 508 7.80 -13.65 9.67
N ASP A 509 7.80 -12.34 9.90
CA ASP A 509 6.60 -11.50 9.91
C ASP A 509 5.91 -11.51 8.52
N TYR A 510 4.76 -12.19 8.44
CA TYR A 510 4.00 -12.42 7.20
C TYR A 510 3.26 -11.18 6.68
N ARG A 511 3.25 -10.07 7.43
CA ARG A 511 2.52 -8.84 7.09
C ARG A 511 3.01 -8.28 5.75
N GLY A 512 2.12 -8.31 4.75
CA GLY A 512 2.41 -7.81 3.41
C GLY A 512 3.24 -8.76 2.54
N SER A 513 3.37 -10.04 2.86
CA SER A 513 3.91 -11.02 1.89
C SER A 513 2.86 -11.32 0.81
N SER A 514 3.08 -10.80 -0.40
CA SER A 514 2.27 -11.17 -1.57
C SER A 514 3.21 -11.51 -2.73
N GLY A 515 3.60 -12.77 -2.83
CA GLY A 515 4.51 -13.28 -3.87
C GLY A 515 5.91 -13.63 -3.36
N TRP A 516 6.88 -13.69 -4.27
CA TRP A 516 8.24 -14.21 -4.04
C TRP A 516 9.17 -13.19 -3.33
N ILE A 517 8.75 -11.92 -3.26
CA ILE A 517 9.42 -10.82 -2.56
C ILE A 517 8.36 -10.13 -1.69
N SER A 518 8.68 -9.86 -0.42
CA SER A 518 7.76 -9.17 0.48
C SER A 518 7.48 -7.72 0.03
N THR A 519 6.39 -7.13 0.52
CA THR A 519 6.06 -5.72 0.21
C THR A 519 7.19 -4.78 0.62
N THR A 520 7.84 -5.04 1.75
CA THR A 520 8.98 -4.26 2.22
C THR A 520 10.21 -4.41 1.31
N GLY A 521 10.45 -5.61 0.77
CA GLY A 521 11.50 -5.83 -0.23
C GLY A 521 11.25 -5.08 -1.54
N ARG A 522 10.00 -5.04 -2.01
CA ARG A 522 9.64 -4.24 -3.21
C ARG A 522 9.88 -2.75 -3.00
N MET A 523 9.48 -2.22 -1.84
CA MET A 523 9.69 -0.81 -1.52
C MET A 523 11.18 -0.48 -1.38
N ALA A 524 11.99 -1.38 -0.84
CA ALA A 524 13.44 -1.18 -0.77
C ALA A 524 14.09 -1.10 -2.17
N ILE A 525 13.60 -1.86 -3.16
CA ILE A 525 14.08 -1.74 -4.55
C ILE A 525 13.74 -0.36 -5.12
N VAL A 526 12.51 0.11 -4.94
CA VAL A 526 12.09 1.45 -5.39
C VAL A 526 12.93 2.54 -4.73
N GLN A 527 13.14 2.43 -3.42
CA GLN A 527 13.97 3.37 -2.66
C GLN A 527 15.43 3.38 -3.17
N ALA A 528 15.99 2.21 -3.47
CA ALA A 528 17.33 2.12 -4.06
C ALA A 528 17.40 2.79 -5.44
N SER A 529 16.38 2.62 -6.29
CA SER A 529 16.31 3.29 -7.59
C SER A 529 16.24 4.81 -7.46
N ILE A 530 15.44 5.32 -6.52
CA ILE A 530 15.33 6.76 -6.23
C ILE A 530 16.68 7.30 -5.71
N ALA A 531 17.32 6.57 -4.80
CA ALA A 531 18.64 6.95 -4.27
C ALA A 531 19.70 7.04 -5.37
N ILE A 532 19.77 6.06 -6.26
CA ILE A 532 20.72 6.08 -7.40
C ILE A 532 20.45 7.27 -8.31
N ALA A 533 19.19 7.52 -8.67
CA ALA A 533 18.82 8.65 -9.51
C ALA A 533 19.20 9.99 -8.86
N ALA A 534 18.94 10.14 -7.55
CA ALA A 534 19.31 11.33 -6.78
C ALA A 534 20.83 11.54 -6.73
N ILE A 535 21.61 10.47 -6.47
CA ILE A 535 23.08 10.54 -6.47
C ILE A 535 23.59 11.00 -7.85
N LEU A 536 23.12 10.38 -8.94
CA LEU A 536 23.53 10.74 -10.29
C LEU A 536 23.19 12.20 -10.62
N TYR A 537 22.00 12.65 -10.22
CA TYR A 537 21.57 14.03 -10.41
C TYR A 537 22.48 15.01 -9.65
N ILE A 538 22.70 14.79 -8.35
CA ILE A 538 23.54 15.67 -7.51
C ILE A 538 24.97 15.76 -8.06
N LEU A 539 25.55 14.61 -8.45
CA LEU A 539 26.90 14.57 -9.04
C LEU A 539 26.96 15.24 -10.41
N SER A 540 25.89 15.20 -11.20
CA SER A 540 25.83 15.83 -12.53
C SER A 540 25.61 17.34 -12.49
N ALA A 541 24.95 17.84 -11.44
CA ALA A 541 24.56 19.24 -11.30
C ALA A 541 25.63 20.11 -10.62
N ASP A 542 26.76 19.52 -10.23
CA ASP A 542 27.81 20.15 -9.40
C ASP A 542 27.24 20.84 -8.14
N ALA A 543 26.11 20.33 -7.64
CA ALA A 543 25.28 20.94 -6.60
C ALA A 543 25.77 20.62 -5.18
N LEU A 544 27.06 20.31 -5.01
CA LEU A 544 27.64 19.96 -3.73
C LEU A 544 28.04 21.23 -2.97
N HIS A 545 27.36 21.50 -1.86
CA HIS A 545 27.72 22.57 -0.95
C HIS A 545 27.87 22.01 0.47
N THR A 546 28.85 22.53 1.21
CA THR A 546 29.01 22.18 2.62
C THR A 546 28.12 23.10 3.45
N VAL A 547 27.44 22.53 4.45
CA VAL A 547 26.60 23.29 5.38
C VAL A 547 27.27 23.28 6.74
N ALA A 548 27.44 24.46 7.34
CA ALA A 548 27.88 24.55 8.72
C ALA A 548 26.74 24.05 9.63
N PHE A 549 27.02 23.04 10.43
CA PHE A 549 26.04 22.52 11.39
C PHE A 549 25.75 23.58 12.45
N ALA A 550 24.49 23.64 12.91
CA ALA A 550 24.11 24.51 14.01
C ALA A 550 24.83 24.10 15.30
N ASP A 551 25.19 25.07 16.15
CA ASP A 551 25.68 24.78 17.49
C ASP A 551 24.58 24.07 18.30
N TRP A 552 24.95 23.08 19.10
CA TRP A 552 24.02 22.31 19.92
C TRP A 552 23.33 23.20 20.95
N SER A 553 24.00 24.26 21.41
CA SER A 553 23.41 25.28 22.28
C SER A 553 22.26 26.02 21.60
N ASP A 554 22.46 26.46 20.35
CA ASP A 554 21.41 27.11 19.54
C ASP A 554 20.25 26.16 19.19
N VAL A 555 20.48 24.85 19.13
CA VAL A 555 19.43 23.85 18.89
C VAL A 555 18.56 23.64 20.13
N LEU A 556 19.09 23.91 21.33
CA LEU A 556 18.41 23.71 22.62
C LEU A 556 17.65 24.96 23.12
N ASP A 557 17.71 26.08 22.42
CA ASP A 557 16.94 27.29 22.73
C ASP A 557 15.40 27.10 22.60
N ASP A 558 14.65 27.90 23.37
CA ASP A 558 13.21 27.71 23.68
C ASP A 558 12.29 27.41 22.48
N GLY A 559 12.56 27.99 21.31
CA GLY A 559 11.73 27.80 20.10
C GLY A 559 11.83 26.40 19.47
N ARG A 560 12.95 25.70 19.67
CA ARG A 560 13.26 24.39 19.05
C ARG A 560 12.96 23.21 19.97
N LEU A 561 12.98 23.46 21.28
CA LEU A 561 12.58 22.49 22.29
C LEU A 561 11.11 22.04 22.10
N TYR A 562 10.24 22.94 21.61
CA TYR A 562 8.82 22.63 21.37
C TYR A 562 8.61 21.54 20.32
N ALA A 563 9.33 21.57 19.18
CA ALA A 563 9.19 20.54 18.15
C ALA A 563 9.65 19.16 18.67
N SER A 564 10.76 19.14 19.41
CA SER A 564 11.28 17.92 20.04
C SER A 564 10.36 17.40 21.16
N ALA A 565 9.82 18.28 22.00
CA ALA A 565 8.85 17.93 23.03
C ALA A 565 7.54 17.41 22.41
N THR A 566 7.06 18.05 21.35
CA THR A 566 5.90 17.58 20.58
C THR A 566 6.18 16.21 19.96
N ALA A 567 7.36 16.01 19.40
CA ALA A 567 7.82 14.73 18.86
C ALA A 567 7.82 13.61 19.90
N VAL A 568 8.37 13.86 21.10
CA VAL A 568 8.35 12.90 22.21
C VAL A 568 6.93 12.63 22.66
N ALA A 569 6.12 13.67 22.90
CA ALA A 569 4.76 13.55 23.40
C ALA A 569 3.88 12.77 22.42
N VAL A 570 3.89 13.16 21.14
CA VAL A 570 3.12 12.49 20.09
C VAL A 570 3.59 11.06 19.91
N GLY A 571 4.90 10.80 19.78
CA GLY A 571 5.43 9.44 19.63
C GLY A 571 5.07 8.54 20.82
N THR A 572 5.20 9.06 22.05
CA THR A 572 4.93 8.31 23.28
C THR A 572 3.46 8.01 23.48
N VAL A 573 2.59 9.02 23.27
CA VAL A 573 1.14 8.87 23.46
C VAL A 573 0.55 7.99 22.37
N VAL A 574 0.84 8.30 21.10
CA VAL A 574 0.19 7.65 19.95
C VAL A 574 0.61 6.18 19.81
N TYR A 575 1.88 5.84 20.09
CA TYR A 575 2.39 4.47 19.98
C TYR A 575 2.44 3.71 21.31
N GLY A 576 2.28 4.39 22.44
CA GLY A 576 2.43 3.80 23.77
C GLY A 576 1.15 3.59 24.56
N ILE A 577 0.07 4.31 24.24
CA ILE A 577 -1.19 4.22 25.00
C ILE A 577 -2.18 3.31 24.29
N HIS A 578 -2.62 2.27 25.00
CA HIS A 578 -3.66 1.34 24.56
C HIS A 578 -4.82 1.36 25.56
N VAL A 579 -6.04 1.17 25.05
CA VAL A 579 -7.28 1.15 25.85
C VAL A 579 -7.86 -0.27 25.82
N GLU A 580 -8.16 -0.81 27.00
CA GLU A 580 -8.71 -2.15 27.26
C GLU A 580 -7.79 -3.32 26.87
N GLU A 581 -7.30 -3.35 25.64
CA GLU A 581 -6.49 -4.45 25.11
C GLU A 581 -5.26 -3.94 24.33
N ILE A 582 -4.16 -4.69 24.44
CA ILE A 582 -2.95 -4.44 23.64
C ILE A 582 -3.20 -5.00 22.25
N GLY A 583 -3.22 -4.12 21.24
CA GLY A 583 -3.57 -4.38 19.85
C GLY A 583 -3.70 -5.83 19.44
N THR A 584 -4.95 -6.28 19.33
CA THR A 584 -5.34 -7.53 18.69
C THR A 584 -5.08 -7.38 17.20
N TRP A 585 -4.21 -8.20 16.62
CA TRP A 585 -3.89 -8.21 15.18
C TRP A 585 -4.72 -9.22 14.39
N ILE A 586 -5.54 -10.00 15.09
CA ILE A 586 -6.41 -10.98 14.48
C ILE A 586 -7.72 -10.26 14.09
N PRO A 587 -8.24 -10.43 12.88
CA PRO A 587 -9.65 -10.16 12.62
C PRO A 587 -10.46 -10.93 13.67
N GLU A 588 -11.21 -10.25 14.53
CA GLU A 588 -12.37 -10.87 15.16
C GLU A 588 -13.26 -11.39 14.02
N GLY A 589 -13.11 -12.67 13.67
CA GLY A 589 -13.60 -13.21 12.40
C GLY A 589 -13.05 -14.59 12.04
N GLU A 590 -11.92 -15.02 12.61
CA GLU A 590 -11.50 -16.44 12.65
C GLU A 590 -11.76 -17.09 14.02
N ILE A 591 -12.68 -16.52 14.81
CA ILE A 591 -13.46 -17.37 15.71
C ILE A 591 -14.40 -18.14 14.77
N VAL A 592 -14.00 -19.37 14.43
CA VAL A 592 -14.93 -20.42 13.99
C VAL A 592 -16.17 -20.27 14.85
N PRO A 593 -17.38 -20.06 14.27
CA PRO A 593 -18.56 -19.94 15.10
C PRO A 593 -18.65 -21.19 15.96
N GLU A 594 -18.55 -20.98 17.27
CA GLU A 594 -18.79 -21.97 18.31
C GLU A 594 -20.28 -22.38 18.22
N LYS A 595 -20.57 -23.26 17.26
CA LYS A 595 -21.88 -23.88 17.07
C LYS A 595 -21.71 -25.28 16.52
N ALA A 596 -21.40 -26.23 17.41
CA ALA A 596 -21.99 -27.57 17.44
C ALA A 596 -21.43 -28.42 18.60
N THR A 597 -21.52 -27.94 19.84
CA THR A 597 -21.41 -28.80 21.04
C THR A 597 -22.57 -28.51 21.99
N LYS A 598 -23.79 -28.72 21.49
CA LYS A 598 -24.97 -29.01 22.30
C LYS A 598 -25.94 -29.86 21.49
N LEU A 599 -25.62 -31.14 21.35
CA LEU A 599 -26.56 -32.22 21.06
C LEU A 599 -25.94 -33.51 21.61
N ASP A 600 -25.84 -33.57 22.93
CA ASP A 600 -25.76 -34.80 23.72
C ASP A 600 -26.34 -34.48 25.10
N ALA A 601 -27.67 -34.48 25.16
CA ALA A 601 -28.50 -34.68 26.36
C ALA A 601 -29.98 -34.49 26.01
N LYS A 602 -30.57 -35.48 25.32
CA LYS A 602 -31.88 -36.09 25.59
C LYS A 602 -32.32 -37.00 24.44
#